data_AF-A0A2N7Q802-F1
#
_entry.id   AF-A0A2N7Q802-F1
#
_cell.length_a   1.000
_cell.length_b   1.000
_cell.length_c   1.000
_cell.angle_alpha   90.00
_cell.angle_beta   90.00
_cell.angle_gamma   90.00
#
_symmetry.space_group_name_H-M   'P 1'
#
loop_
_entity.id
_entity.type
_entity.pdbx_description
1 polymer ?
#
loop_
_entity_poly.entity_id
_entity_poly.type
_entity_poly.pdbx_seq_one_letter_code
_entity_poly.pdbx_strand_id
1 'polypeptide(L)'
;YSPNLKFLSIEPFLPSEDTAIIWRGPIKHSAIRQFIGDIDWGELDYLIIDAPPGTGDEPLTVAKTMPDAYALIVTTPQEVSLLDVKKAIRFCQKIKLRILGIVENMSGFICPHCGKPVDIFKKGGGQKLADEMGVRFLGRIPLDPRLVDTGDAGKPLIAAYPESVTAKAFEELVRNIIVTTEEMKRDILEEKFMRIAIPISTPSKIETDPEKFDLFAIYDIENNKILVKDVVKKVENQSLIDFLKEQVVTHTLLFNPPKDLADYLTQNEIKVLVTDTSTESPDNLIEEYLKEKQLH
;
A
#
# COMPACT_ATOMS: atom_id res chain seq x y z
N TYR A 1 8.19 23.56 14.26
CA TYR A 1 7.26 23.35 13.14
C TYR A 1 8.02 23.51 11.84
N SER A 2 7.97 22.50 10.96
CA SER A 2 8.59 22.56 9.63
C SER A 2 7.59 23.19 8.66
N PRO A 3 8.00 24.13 7.79
CA PRO A 3 7.10 24.74 6.80
C PRO A 3 6.54 23.72 5.79
N ASN A 4 7.21 22.57 5.64
CA ASN A 4 6.85 21.52 4.68
C ASN A 4 6.15 20.32 5.34
N LEU A 5 5.70 20.44 6.60
CA LEU A 5 4.98 19.39 7.30
C LEU A 5 3.56 19.85 7.60
N LYS A 6 2.59 19.16 6.99
CA LYS A 6 1.17 19.28 7.32
C LYS A 6 0.77 18.06 8.16
N PHE A 7 -0.12 18.25 9.12
CA PHE A 7 -0.64 17.16 9.92
C PHE A 7 -2.12 17.39 10.23
N LEU A 8 -2.83 16.30 10.44
CA LEU A 8 -4.19 16.30 10.95
C LEU A 8 -4.33 15.15 11.94
N SER A 9 -4.94 15.42 13.07
CA SER A 9 -5.34 14.40 14.05
C SER A 9 -6.78 14.64 14.43
N ILE A 10 -7.47 13.58 14.88
CA ILE A 10 -8.82 13.68 15.45
C ILE A 10 -8.80 14.30 16.84
N GLU A 11 -7.71 14.08 17.59
CA GLU A 11 -7.59 14.46 19.00
C GLU A 11 -7.86 15.96 19.28
N PRO A 12 -7.38 16.92 18.47
CA PRO A 12 -7.67 18.35 18.68
C PRO A 12 -9.13 18.75 18.45
N PHE A 13 -9.94 17.90 17.80
CA PHE A 13 -11.36 18.15 17.56
C PHE A 13 -12.26 17.59 18.66
N LEU A 14 -11.66 16.98 19.69
CA LEU A 14 -12.42 16.39 20.79
C LEU A 14 -12.79 17.46 21.83
N PRO A 15 -13.97 17.33 22.48
CA PRO A 15 -14.41 18.31 23.47
C PRO A 15 -13.46 18.44 24.67
N SER A 16 -12.75 17.36 25.01
CA SER A 16 -11.70 17.33 26.03
C SER A 16 -10.74 16.15 25.79
N GLU A 17 -9.53 16.24 26.34
CA GLU A 17 -8.51 15.17 26.31
C GLU A 17 -9.00 13.87 26.97
N ASP A 18 -9.87 13.98 27.99
CA ASP A 18 -10.43 12.83 28.72
C ASP A 18 -11.64 12.18 28.02
N THR A 19 -12.07 12.68 26.86
CA THR A 19 -13.27 12.17 26.19
C THR A 19 -12.99 10.80 25.56
N ALA A 20 -13.45 9.73 26.21
CA ALA A 20 -13.44 8.39 25.63
C ALA A 20 -14.47 8.28 24.48
N ILE A 21 -13.99 8.33 23.23
CA ILE A 21 -14.89 8.18 22.08
C ILE A 21 -14.99 6.72 21.68
N ILE A 22 -16.22 6.22 21.72
CA ILE A 22 -16.57 4.95 21.09
C ILE A 22 -16.77 5.19 19.60
N TRP A 23 -15.67 5.12 18.86
CA TRP A 23 -15.69 5.16 17.40
C TRP A 23 -16.30 3.86 16.88
N ARG A 24 -17.60 3.88 16.53
CA ARG A 24 -18.25 2.77 15.82
C ARG A 24 -17.73 2.71 14.39
N GLY A 25 -17.63 1.51 13.82
CA GLY A 25 -17.07 1.26 12.48
C GLY A 25 -17.46 2.29 11.41
N PRO A 26 -18.76 2.57 11.18
CA PRO A 26 -19.19 3.54 10.16
C PRO A 26 -18.62 4.95 10.32
N ILE A 27 -18.44 5.41 11.57
CA ILE A 27 -17.90 6.74 11.86
C ILE A 27 -16.41 6.77 11.52
N LYS A 28 -15.67 5.70 11.84
CA LYS A 28 -14.25 5.56 11.47
C LYS A 28 -14.07 5.59 9.95
N HIS A 29 -14.86 4.78 9.24
CA HIS A 29 -14.83 4.74 7.78
C HIS A 29 -15.06 6.12 7.17
N SER A 30 -16.07 6.84 7.65
CA SER A 30 -16.39 8.19 7.18
C SER A 30 -15.24 9.15 7.46
N ALA A 31 -14.68 9.17 8.68
CA ALA A 31 -13.60 10.09 9.02
C ALA A 31 -12.34 9.85 8.18
N ILE A 32 -11.93 8.59 7.98
CA ILE A 32 -10.78 8.25 7.12
C ILE A 32 -11.03 8.75 5.69
N ARG A 33 -12.23 8.52 5.15
CA ARG A 33 -12.58 8.99 3.81
C ARG A 33 -12.53 10.51 3.71
N GLN A 34 -13.07 11.23 4.70
CA GLN A 34 -13.00 12.69 4.71
C GLN A 34 -11.56 13.19 4.79
N PHE A 35 -10.71 12.57 5.61
CA PHE A 35 -9.32 12.97 5.75
C PHE A 35 -8.51 12.80 4.47
N ILE A 36 -8.81 11.76 3.72
CA ILE A 36 -8.13 11.46 2.45
C ILE A 36 -8.74 12.29 1.30
N GLY A 37 -10.06 12.34 1.19
CA GLY A 37 -10.77 12.83 0.01
C GLY A 37 -11.31 14.25 0.09
N ASP A 38 -11.63 14.75 1.28
CA ASP A 38 -12.31 16.06 1.45
C ASP A 38 -11.35 17.17 1.88
N ILE A 39 -10.11 16.83 2.25
CA ILE A 39 -9.10 17.79 2.70
C ILE A 39 -8.21 18.21 1.54
N ASP A 40 -8.09 19.52 1.35
CA ASP A 40 -7.13 20.09 0.42
C ASP A 40 -5.72 20.06 1.04
N TRP A 41 -5.02 18.95 0.80
CA TRP A 41 -3.63 18.78 1.18
C TRP A 41 -2.65 19.58 0.32
N GLY A 42 -3.09 20.13 -0.82
CA GLY A 42 -2.22 20.69 -1.86
C GLY A 42 -1.26 19.67 -2.46
N GLU A 43 -0.16 20.14 -3.05
CA GLU A 43 0.88 19.26 -3.58
C GLU A 43 1.72 18.66 -2.45
N LEU A 44 1.80 17.33 -2.41
CA LEU A 44 2.56 16.55 -1.44
C LEU A 44 3.48 15.56 -2.15
N ASP A 45 4.71 15.43 -1.67
CA ASP A 45 5.59 14.33 -2.08
C ASP A 45 5.17 13.00 -1.41
N TYR A 46 4.71 13.08 -0.16
CA TYR A 46 4.29 11.92 0.63
C TYR A 46 3.09 12.26 1.53
N LEU A 47 2.12 11.34 1.59
CA LEU A 47 1.07 11.32 2.61
C LEU A 47 1.30 10.10 3.52
N ILE A 48 1.54 10.34 4.81
CA ILE A 48 1.77 9.28 5.79
C ILE A 48 0.50 9.11 6.62
N ILE A 49 -0.02 7.89 6.66
CA ILE A 49 -1.19 7.53 7.45
C ILE A 49 -0.74 6.61 8.58
N ASP A 50 -0.82 7.10 9.83
CA ASP A 50 -0.54 6.30 11.01
C ASP A 50 -1.78 5.47 11.37
N ALA A 51 -1.77 4.21 10.94
CA ALA A 51 -2.87 3.29 11.17
C ALA A 51 -2.78 2.67 12.58
N PRO A 52 -3.93 2.46 13.27
CA PRO A 52 -3.93 1.74 14.54
C PRO A 52 -3.34 0.34 14.36
N PRO A 53 -2.76 -0.25 15.44
CA PRO A 53 -2.14 -1.55 15.34
C PRO A 53 -3.14 -2.66 14.98
N GLY A 54 -2.68 -3.63 14.19
CA GLY A 54 -3.42 -4.86 13.88
C GLY A 54 -4.00 -4.91 12.46
N THR A 55 -4.96 -5.80 12.25
CA THR A 55 -5.61 -6.07 10.95
C THR A 55 -7.07 -5.60 10.96
N GLY A 56 -7.31 -4.40 11.50
CA GLY A 56 -8.64 -3.81 11.65
C GLY A 56 -9.27 -3.32 10.35
N ASP A 57 -10.40 -2.64 10.48
CA ASP A 57 -11.13 -2.05 9.36
C ASP A 57 -10.41 -0.81 8.79
N GLU A 58 -9.53 -0.18 9.57
CA GLU A 58 -8.87 1.08 9.21
C GLU A 58 -7.88 0.91 8.04
N PRO A 59 -6.90 -0.03 8.08
CA PRO A 59 -6.04 -0.28 6.92
C PRO A 59 -6.82 -0.72 5.67
N LEU A 60 -7.93 -1.46 5.83
CA LEU A 60 -8.81 -1.83 4.71
C LEU A 60 -9.48 -0.59 4.11
N THR A 61 -9.94 0.34 4.94
CA THR A 61 -10.57 1.58 4.49
C THR A 61 -9.58 2.44 3.71
N VAL A 62 -8.36 2.56 4.22
CA VAL A 62 -7.28 3.29 3.53
C VAL A 62 -7.02 2.62 2.18
N ALA A 63 -6.82 1.31 2.13
CA ALA A 63 -6.56 0.58 0.89
C ALA A 63 -7.70 0.71 -0.15
N LYS A 64 -8.96 0.77 0.30
CA LYS A 64 -10.11 1.00 -0.59
C LYS A 64 -10.24 2.45 -1.06
N THR A 65 -9.78 3.41 -0.25
CA THR A 65 -9.89 4.85 -0.55
C THR A 65 -8.69 5.33 -1.39
N MET A 66 -7.51 4.75 -1.16
CA MET A 66 -6.27 5.00 -1.89
C MET A 66 -5.66 3.66 -2.35
N PRO A 67 -6.11 3.12 -3.49
CA PRO A 67 -5.65 1.82 -4.00
C PRO A 67 -4.15 1.79 -4.32
N ASP A 68 -3.54 2.95 -4.53
CA ASP A 68 -2.13 3.13 -4.83
C ASP A 68 -1.24 3.21 -3.58
N ALA A 69 -1.83 3.24 -2.38
CA ALA A 69 -1.10 3.31 -1.12
C ALA A 69 -0.16 2.12 -0.91
N TYR A 70 0.89 2.35 -0.11
CA TYR A 70 1.85 1.34 0.31
C TYR A 70 1.77 1.10 1.82
N ALA A 71 1.83 -0.16 2.23
CA ALA A 71 1.96 -0.55 3.63
C ALA A 71 3.43 -0.57 4.05
N LEU A 72 3.79 0.27 5.02
CA LEU A 72 5.06 0.18 5.76
C LEU A 72 4.82 -0.61 7.04
N ILE A 73 5.47 -1.76 7.18
CA ILE A 73 5.25 -2.67 8.29
C ILE A 73 6.29 -2.42 9.37
N VAL A 74 5.86 -2.02 10.56
CA VAL A 74 6.78 -1.79 11.70
C VAL A 74 6.65 -2.93 12.70
N THR A 75 7.78 -3.50 13.12
CA THR A 75 7.83 -4.60 14.10
C THR A 75 8.94 -4.37 15.11
N THR A 76 8.95 -5.17 16.17
CA THR A 76 10.08 -5.27 17.10
C THR A 76 10.68 -6.68 17.03
N PRO A 77 11.95 -6.89 17.41
CA PRO A 77 12.64 -8.18 17.22
C PRO A 77 12.10 -9.33 18.09
N GLN A 78 11.15 -9.06 18.99
CA GLN A 78 10.54 -10.05 19.88
C GLN A 78 9.50 -10.90 19.14
N GLU A 79 9.51 -12.20 19.44
CA GLU A 79 8.69 -13.20 18.77
C GLU A 79 7.18 -12.90 18.81
N VAL A 80 6.69 -12.32 19.92
CA VAL A 80 5.29 -11.91 20.04
C VAL A 80 4.90 -10.85 19.00
N SER A 81 5.75 -9.84 18.78
CA SER A 81 5.51 -8.82 17.75
C SER A 81 5.57 -9.42 16.34
N LEU A 82 6.52 -10.32 16.09
CA LEU A 82 6.67 -10.98 14.79
C LEU A 82 5.45 -11.82 14.41
N LEU A 83 4.82 -12.50 15.37
CA LEU A 83 3.60 -13.28 15.13
C LEU A 83 2.43 -12.40 14.65
N ASP A 84 2.28 -11.21 15.22
CA ASP A 84 1.21 -10.28 14.81
C ASP A 84 1.53 -9.59 13.48
N VAL A 85 2.79 -9.23 13.27
CA VAL A 85 3.24 -8.68 11.98
C VAL A 85 3.08 -9.69 10.84
N LYS A 86 3.29 -10.99 11.09
CA LYS A 86 3.02 -12.03 10.10
C LYS A 86 1.55 -12.06 9.67
N LYS A 87 0.61 -11.83 10.59
CA LYS A 87 -0.82 -11.70 10.27
C LYS A 87 -1.09 -10.42 9.46
N ALA A 88 -0.45 -9.30 9.82
CA ALA A 88 -0.57 -8.04 9.09
C ALA A 88 -0.08 -8.16 7.64
N ILE A 89 1.07 -8.81 7.40
CA ILE A 89 1.59 -9.07 6.05
C ILE A 89 0.58 -9.89 5.23
N ARG A 90 0.06 -10.99 5.79
CA ARG A 90 -0.94 -11.82 5.12
C ARG A 90 -2.24 -11.07 4.85
N PHE A 91 -2.63 -10.19 5.77
CA PHE A 91 -3.78 -9.32 5.58
C PHE A 91 -3.57 -8.37 4.41
N CYS A 92 -2.44 -7.65 4.36
CA CYS A 92 -2.08 -6.78 3.23
C CYS A 92 -2.09 -7.55 1.91
N GLN A 93 -1.49 -8.74 1.86
CA GLN A 93 -1.53 -9.62 0.68
C GLN A 93 -2.96 -9.99 0.28
N LYS A 94 -3.82 -10.34 1.25
CA LYS A 94 -5.22 -10.71 1.01
C LYS A 94 -6.04 -9.56 0.45
N ILE A 95 -5.82 -8.34 0.95
CA ILE A 95 -6.50 -7.13 0.46
C ILE A 95 -5.75 -6.47 -0.70
N LYS A 96 -4.71 -7.11 -1.22
CA LYS A 96 -3.88 -6.66 -2.36
C LYS A 96 -3.22 -5.29 -2.13
N LEU A 97 -3.02 -4.91 -0.87
CA LEU A 97 -2.28 -3.71 -0.49
C LEU A 97 -0.78 -3.97 -0.64
N ARG A 98 -0.11 -3.14 -1.44
CA ARG A 98 1.32 -3.30 -1.74
C ARG A 98 2.14 -3.03 -0.48
N ILE A 99 3.03 -3.95 -0.14
CA ILE A 99 3.92 -3.80 1.02
C ILE A 99 5.21 -3.14 0.56
N LEU A 100 5.52 -1.96 1.12
CA LEU A 100 6.78 -1.26 0.87
C LEU A 100 7.95 -2.06 1.45
N GLY A 101 7.78 -2.52 2.70
CA GLY A 101 8.74 -3.36 3.40
C GLY A 101 8.54 -3.35 4.91
N ILE A 102 9.45 -4.03 5.61
CA ILE A 102 9.48 -4.16 7.06
C ILE A 102 10.58 -3.26 7.65
N VAL A 103 10.23 -2.55 8.72
CA VAL A 103 11.15 -1.81 9.59
C VAL A 103 11.19 -2.48 10.96
N GLU A 104 12.39 -2.80 11.45
CA GLU A 104 12.59 -3.32 12.80
C GLU A 104 12.89 -2.18 13.78
N ASN A 105 11.90 -1.78 14.56
CA ASN A 105 12.04 -0.82 15.65
C ASN A 105 12.61 -1.50 16.92
N MET A 106 13.18 -0.70 17.81
CA MET A 106 13.78 -1.13 19.08
C MET A 106 14.82 -2.27 18.92
N SER A 107 15.63 -2.20 17.85
CA SER A 107 16.65 -3.19 17.50
C SER A 107 17.97 -2.95 18.25
N GLY A 108 18.09 -3.54 19.44
CA GLY A 108 19.19 -3.26 20.36
C GLY A 108 19.00 -1.96 21.13
N PHE A 109 20.02 -1.55 21.87
CA PHE A 109 19.96 -0.42 22.79
C PHE A 109 21.18 0.50 22.64
N ILE A 110 20.99 1.81 22.71
CA ILE A 110 22.09 2.78 22.77
C ILE A 110 22.34 3.15 24.23
N CYS A 111 23.56 2.90 24.72
CA CYS A 111 23.93 3.28 26.07
C CYS A 111 23.92 4.81 26.23
N PRO A 112 23.15 5.37 27.19
CA PRO A 112 23.05 6.83 27.36
C PRO A 112 24.36 7.46 27.86
N HIS A 113 25.26 6.67 28.47
CA HIS A 113 26.52 7.18 29.02
C HIS A 113 27.65 7.28 28.00
N CYS A 114 27.75 6.31 27.07
CA CYS A 114 28.87 6.23 26.13
C CYS A 114 28.46 6.26 24.66
N GLY A 115 27.15 6.26 24.36
CA GLY A 115 26.61 6.29 22.99
C GLY A 115 26.85 5.01 22.18
N LYS A 116 27.44 3.97 22.79
CA LYS A 116 27.72 2.69 22.12
C LYS A 116 26.49 1.79 22.13
N PRO A 117 26.29 0.96 21.09
CA PRO A 117 25.24 -0.04 21.07
C PRO A 117 25.52 -1.15 22.10
N VAL A 118 24.45 -1.63 22.74
CA VAL A 118 24.43 -2.75 23.68
C VAL A 118 23.34 -3.71 23.25
N ASP A 119 23.67 -4.99 23.23
CA ASP A 119 22.77 -6.07 22.81
C ASP A 119 21.96 -6.61 24.00
N ILE A 120 21.14 -5.74 24.63
CA ILE A 120 20.19 -6.18 25.67
C ILE A 120 18.85 -6.66 25.07
N PHE A 121 18.51 -6.22 23.87
CA PHE A 121 17.34 -6.66 23.11
C PHE A 121 17.78 -7.53 21.94
N LYS A 122 16.90 -8.49 21.54
CA LYS A 122 17.12 -9.30 20.34
C LYS A 122 17.28 -8.38 19.10
N LYS A 123 17.89 -8.89 18.03
CA LYS A 123 18.03 -8.19 16.74
C LYS A 123 17.75 -9.14 15.59
N GLY A 124 17.27 -8.59 14.47
CA GLY A 124 17.13 -9.31 13.19
C GLY A 124 15.92 -10.25 13.12
N GLY A 125 14.96 -10.12 14.04
CA GLY A 125 13.69 -10.84 13.95
C GLY A 125 12.85 -10.38 12.75
N GLY A 126 12.78 -9.06 12.54
CA GLY A 126 12.07 -8.45 11.42
C GLY A 126 12.72 -8.77 10.09
N GLN A 127 14.05 -8.83 10.01
CA GLN A 127 14.75 -9.20 8.77
C GLN A 127 14.50 -10.65 8.40
N LYS A 128 14.59 -11.58 9.36
CA LYS A 128 14.25 -12.99 9.12
C LYS A 128 12.81 -13.17 8.65
N LEU A 129 11.87 -12.43 9.24
CA LEU A 129 10.47 -12.47 8.81
C LEU A 129 10.30 -11.89 7.40
N ALA A 130 11.05 -10.84 7.06
CA ALA A 130 11.03 -10.26 5.73
C ALA A 130 11.46 -11.28 4.67
N ASP A 131 12.58 -11.96 4.92
CA ASP A 131 13.11 -13.02 4.06
C ASP A 131 12.13 -14.21 3.95
N GLU A 132 11.51 -14.63 5.06
CA GLU A 132 10.53 -15.71 5.08
C GLU A 132 9.27 -15.38 4.25
N MET A 133 8.80 -14.14 4.32
CA MET A 133 7.55 -13.72 3.70
C MET A 133 7.74 -13.13 2.29
N GLY A 134 8.99 -13.06 1.79
CA GLY A 134 9.30 -12.49 0.48
C GLY A 134 9.02 -10.98 0.39
N VAL A 135 9.21 -10.24 1.48
CA VAL A 135 9.03 -8.78 1.53
C VAL A 135 10.35 -8.07 1.79
N ARG A 136 10.47 -6.81 1.37
CA ARG A 136 11.70 -6.02 1.55
C ARG A 136 11.95 -5.73 3.03
N PHE A 137 13.21 -5.76 3.45
CA PHE A 137 13.64 -5.25 4.75
C PHE A 137 14.28 -3.87 4.56
N LEU A 138 13.70 -2.83 5.17
CA LEU A 138 14.08 -1.44 4.93
C LEU A 138 15.11 -0.91 5.91
N GLY A 139 15.24 -1.54 7.08
CA GLY A 139 16.23 -1.14 8.07
C GLY A 139 15.78 -1.38 9.50
N ARG A 140 16.61 -0.89 10.42
CA ARG A 140 16.39 -1.04 11.86
C ARG A 140 16.66 0.26 12.60
N ILE A 141 15.88 0.52 13.64
CA ILE A 141 16.06 1.66 14.54
C ILE A 141 16.37 1.10 15.94
N PRO A 142 17.48 1.50 16.58
CA PRO A 142 17.80 1.03 17.93
C PRO A 142 16.93 1.73 18.98
N LEU A 143 16.80 1.11 20.16
CA LEU A 143 16.20 1.78 21.31
C LEU A 143 17.19 2.81 21.86
N ASP A 144 16.81 4.08 21.86
CA ASP A 144 17.62 5.19 22.35
C ASP A 144 16.82 5.98 23.40
N PRO A 145 17.26 6.01 24.68
CA PRO A 145 16.56 6.75 25.73
C PRO A 145 16.30 8.22 25.39
N ARG A 146 17.20 8.84 24.61
CA ARG A 146 17.06 10.24 24.19
C ARG A 146 15.82 10.47 23.34
N LEU A 147 15.28 9.45 22.66
CA LEU A 147 14.04 9.59 21.88
C LEU A 147 12.86 10.02 22.76
N VAL A 148 12.78 9.52 23.99
CA VAL A 148 11.70 9.87 24.93
C VAL A 148 11.83 11.34 25.31
N ASP A 149 12.99 11.74 25.83
CA ASP A 149 13.23 13.12 26.28
C ASP A 149 13.03 14.15 25.16
N THR A 150 13.48 13.81 23.95
CA THR A 150 13.39 14.68 22.78
C THR A 150 11.96 14.75 22.22
N GLY A 151 11.23 13.63 22.28
CA GLY A 151 9.80 13.56 21.95
C GLY A 151 8.96 14.43 22.87
N ASP A 152 9.12 14.29 24.19
CA ASP A 152 8.40 15.09 25.20
C ASP A 152 8.70 16.58 25.08
N ALA A 153 9.92 16.93 24.66
CA ALA A 153 10.33 18.32 24.41
C ALA A 153 9.87 18.87 23.04
N GLY A 154 9.19 18.08 22.21
CA GLY A 154 8.75 18.47 20.87
C GLY A 154 9.90 18.75 19.88
N LYS A 155 11.08 18.18 20.12
CA LYS A 155 12.28 18.36 19.29
C LYS A 155 12.72 17.01 18.74
N PRO A 156 12.61 16.72 17.43
CA PRO A 156 13.03 15.42 16.90
C PRO A 156 14.50 15.09 17.22
N LEU A 157 14.79 13.84 17.59
CA LEU A 157 16.15 13.39 17.91
C LEU A 157 17.14 13.65 16.77
N ILE A 158 16.71 13.48 15.51
CA ILE A 158 17.53 13.77 14.32
C ILE A 158 18.00 15.23 14.26
N ALA A 159 17.22 16.18 14.80
CA ALA A 159 17.58 17.59 14.84
C ALA A 159 18.42 17.92 16.09
N ALA A 160 18.12 17.28 17.22
CA ALA A 160 18.83 17.52 18.48
C ALA A 160 20.22 16.84 18.52
N TYR A 161 20.36 15.66 17.91
CA TYR A 161 21.56 14.82 17.95
C TYR A 161 21.85 14.18 16.57
N PRO A 162 22.17 14.98 15.54
CA PRO A 162 22.36 14.49 14.16
C PRO A 162 23.48 13.46 14.03
N GLU A 163 24.54 13.56 14.85
CA GLU A 163 25.67 12.64 14.81
C GLU A 163 25.44 11.31 15.55
N SER A 164 24.29 11.16 16.21
CA SER A 164 23.98 9.94 16.96
C SER A 164 23.78 8.72 16.04
N VAL A 165 24.07 7.53 16.58
CA VAL A 165 23.81 6.25 15.88
C VAL A 165 22.35 6.16 15.44
N THR A 166 21.42 6.59 16.29
CA THR A 166 19.99 6.57 16.02
C THR A 166 19.60 7.53 14.91
N ALA A 167 20.15 8.75 14.88
CA ALA A 167 19.89 9.70 13.80
C ALA A 167 20.37 9.16 12.43
N LYS A 168 21.58 8.59 12.39
CA LYS A 168 22.13 7.96 11.17
C LYS A 168 21.28 6.77 10.70
N ALA A 169 20.77 5.97 11.63
CA ALA A 169 19.86 4.87 11.32
C ALA A 169 18.52 5.36 10.73
N PHE A 170 17.97 6.48 11.25
CA PHE A 170 16.79 7.11 10.66
C PHE A 170 17.07 7.66 9.26
N GLU A 171 18.20 8.33 9.03
CA GLU A 171 18.57 8.85 7.71
C GLU A 171 18.72 7.73 6.67
N GLU A 172 19.34 6.61 7.05
CA GLU A 172 19.46 5.44 6.18
C GLU A 172 18.10 4.81 5.89
N LEU A 173 17.24 4.67 6.91
CA LEU A 173 15.88 4.15 6.73
C LEU A 173 15.06 5.03 5.77
N VAL A 174 15.09 6.35 5.96
CA VAL A 174 14.38 7.30 5.09
C VAL A 174 14.90 7.21 3.66
N ARG A 175 16.21 7.10 3.47
CA ARG A 175 16.81 6.90 2.14
C ARG A 175 16.28 5.62 1.48
N ASN A 176 16.23 4.51 2.22
CA ASN A 176 15.73 3.25 1.70
C ASN A 176 14.24 3.33 1.34
N ILE A 177 13.44 4.03 2.14
CA ILE A 177 12.02 4.29 1.84
C ILE A 177 11.87 5.10 0.55
N ILE A 178 12.63 6.19 0.39
CA ILE A 178 12.58 7.05 -0.81
C ILE A 178 12.97 6.24 -2.05
N VAL A 179 14.12 5.55 -2.01
CA VAL A 179 14.58 4.72 -3.14
C VAL A 179 13.53 3.66 -3.51
N THR A 180 12.99 2.94 -2.52
CA THR A 180 12.02 1.87 -2.76
C THR A 180 10.70 2.42 -3.32
N THR A 181 10.21 3.56 -2.81
CA THR A 181 8.97 4.17 -3.31
C THR A 181 9.12 4.64 -4.75
N GLU A 182 10.25 5.24 -5.11
CA GLU A 182 10.55 5.64 -6.49
C GLU A 182 10.72 4.43 -7.43
N GLU A 183 11.40 3.37 -6.98
CA GLU A 183 11.51 2.11 -7.74
C GLU A 183 10.13 1.49 -8.01
N MET A 184 9.29 1.38 -6.98
CA MET A 184 7.94 0.82 -7.12
C MET A 184 7.06 1.70 -8.01
N LYS A 185 7.16 3.03 -7.90
CA LYS A 185 6.48 3.97 -8.80
C LYS A 185 6.93 3.77 -10.25
N ARG A 186 8.24 3.63 -10.48
CA ARG A 186 8.80 3.37 -11.80
C ARG A 186 8.35 2.04 -12.36
N ASP A 187 8.30 0.98 -11.56
CA ASP A 187 7.85 -0.34 -11.99
C ASP A 187 6.36 -0.34 -12.43
N ILE A 188 5.53 0.52 -11.84
CA ILE A 188 4.15 0.75 -12.29
C ILE A 188 4.14 1.48 -13.64
N LEU A 189 4.93 2.55 -13.77
CA LEU A 189 5.03 3.34 -15.01
C LEU A 189 5.61 2.55 -16.18
N GLU A 190 6.56 1.66 -15.91
CA GLU A 190 7.12 0.70 -16.87
C GLU A 190 6.22 -0.55 -17.04
N GLU A 191 5.06 -0.57 -16.39
CA GLU A 191 4.07 -1.66 -16.42
C GLU A 191 4.67 -3.04 -16.13
N LYS A 192 5.68 -3.13 -15.27
CA LYS A 192 6.23 -4.41 -14.81
C LYS A 192 5.24 -5.14 -13.92
N PHE A 193 4.41 -4.40 -13.20
CA PHE A 193 3.28 -4.92 -12.45
C PHE A 193 1.98 -4.44 -13.09
N MET A 194 1.14 -5.39 -13.50
CA MET A 194 -0.18 -5.08 -14.03
C MET A 194 -1.19 -5.99 -13.35
N ARG A 195 -2.26 -5.37 -12.85
CA ARG A 195 -3.49 -6.07 -12.53
C ARG A 195 -4.50 -5.79 -13.64
N ILE A 196 -4.78 -6.81 -14.45
CA ILE A 196 -5.63 -6.68 -15.64
C ILE A 196 -6.98 -7.34 -15.37
N ALA A 197 -8.07 -6.60 -15.57
CA ALA A 197 -9.43 -7.15 -15.55
C ALA A 197 -9.94 -7.33 -16.99
N ILE A 198 -10.62 -8.45 -17.24
CA ILE A 198 -11.28 -8.72 -18.52
C ILE A 198 -12.74 -9.09 -18.23
N PRO A 199 -13.74 -8.37 -18.77
CA PRO A 199 -15.13 -8.76 -18.64
C PRO A 199 -15.37 -10.07 -19.39
N ILE A 200 -16.06 -11.01 -18.75
CA ILE A 200 -16.28 -12.36 -19.25
C ILE A 200 -17.74 -12.78 -19.09
N SER A 201 -18.27 -13.50 -20.08
CA SER A 201 -19.60 -14.15 -19.98
C SER A 201 -19.47 -15.57 -19.39
N THR A 202 -18.33 -16.21 -19.64
CA THR A 202 -17.91 -17.49 -19.04
C THR A 202 -16.39 -17.46 -18.82
N PRO A 203 -15.81 -18.36 -18.00
CA PRO A 203 -14.35 -18.38 -17.80
C PRO A 203 -13.49 -18.50 -19.07
N SER A 204 -14.08 -18.88 -20.20
CA SER A 204 -13.42 -19.03 -21.50
C SER A 204 -13.86 -18.01 -22.56
N LYS A 205 -14.84 -17.15 -22.28
CA LYS A 205 -15.41 -16.24 -23.28
C LYS A 205 -15.53 -14.82 -22.72
N ILE A 206 -14.99 -13.85 -23.44
CA ILE A 206 -15.13 -12.44 -23.09
C ILE A 206 -16.59 -11.97 -23.22
N GLU A 207 -16.97 -11.00 -22.42
CA GLU A 207 -18.22 -10.25 -22.58
C GLU A 207 -17.93 -8.96 -23.34
N THR A 208 -18.71 -8.71 -24.38
CA THR A 208 -18.53 -7.58 -25.29
C THR A 208 -19.53 -6.46 -25.02
N ASP A 209 -20.63 -6.76 -24.34
CA ASP A 209 -21.69 -5.82 -24.00
C ASP A 209 -21.41 -5.16 -22.63
N PRO A 210 -21.08 -3.85 -22.58
CA PRO A 210 -20.78 -3.16 -21.32
C PRO A 210 -21.90 -3.22 -20.28
N GLU A 211 -23.16 -3.34 -20.73
CA GLU A 211 -24.32 -3.46 -19.85
C GLU A 211 -24.37 -4.83 -19.12
N LYS A 212 -23.57 -5.81 -19.57
CA LYS A 212 -23.51 -7.18 -19.01
C LYS A 212 -22.21 -7.48 -18.30
N PHE A 213 -21.45 -6.46 -17.93
CA PHE A 213 -20.17 -6.61 -17.23
C PHE A 213 -20.37 -7.02 -15.76
N ASP A 214 -20.79 -8.26 -15.55
CA ASP A 214 -21.10 -8.83 -14.24
C ASP A 214 -20.00 -9.75 -13.70
N LEU A 215 -19.18 -10.33 -14.58
CA LEU A 215 -18.13 -11.29 -14.22
C LEU A 215 -16.83 -10.90 -14.89
N PHE A 216 -15.72 -11.00 -14.16
CA PHE A 216 -14.40 -10.59 -14.62
C PHE A 216 -13.36 -11.68 -14.36
N ALA A 217 -12.50 -11.93 -15.34
CA ALA A 217 -11.23 -12.60 -15.12
C ALA A 217 -10.20 -11.54 -14.70
N ILE A 218 -9.50 -11.78 -13.59
CA ILE A 218 -8.49 -10.87 -13.05
C ILE A 218 -7.14 -11.56 -13.09
N TYR A 219 -6.16 -10.90 -13.71
CA TYR A 219 -4.79 -11.37 -13.87
C TYR A 219 -3.84 -10.48 -13.09
N ASP A 220 -3.04 -11.08 -12.22
CA ASP A 220 -1.86 -10.42 -11.66
C ASP A 220 -0.65 -10.79 -12.49
N ILE A 221 0.01 -9.79 -13.07
CA ILE A 221 1.14 -9.93 -13.96
C ILE A 221 2.34 -9.23 -13.33
N GLU A 222 3.46 -9.94 -13.24
CA GLU A 222 4.74 -9.41 -12.79
C GLU A 222 5.81 -9.79 -13.82
N ASN A 223 6.61 -8.82 -14.28
CA ASN A 223 7.69 -9.02 -15.24
C ASN A 223 7.25 -9.82 -16.48
N ASN A 224 6.10 -9.45 -17.05
CA ASN A 224 5.46 -10.11 -18.20
C ASN A 224 5.12 -11.60 -17.98
N LYS A 225 4.90 -12.03 -16.73
CA LYS A 225 4.43 -13.37 -16.39
C LYS A 225 3.15 -13.30 -15.57
N ILE A 226 2.17 -14.13 -15.93
CA ILE A 226 0.93 -14.29 -15.15
C ILE A 226 1.29 -15.05 -13.86
N LEU A 227 1.01 -14.44 -12.71
CA LEU A 227 1.22 -15.04 -11.39
C LEU A 227 -0.07 -15.64 -10.83
N VAL A 228 -1.17 -14.90 -10.93
CA VAL A 228 -2.47 -15.26 -10.38
C VAL A 228 -3.54 -15.02 -11.42
N LYS A 229 -4.49 -15.95 -11.48
CA LYS A 229 -5.73 -15.83 -12.24
C LYS A 229 -6.90 -16.09 -11.31
N ASP A 230 -7.78 -15.11 -11.19
CA ASP A 230 -9.02 -15.21 -10.43
C ASP A 230 -10.23 -14.89 -11.31
N VAL A 231 -11.40 -15.36 -10.88
CA VAL A 231 -12.69 -14.97 -11.46
C VAL A 231 -13.51 -14.30 -10.36
N VAL A 232 -13.90 -13.04 -10.59
CA VAL A 232 -14.60 -12.22 -9.60
C VAL A 232 -15.90 -11.70 -10.20
N LYS A 233 -16.99 -11.82 -9.43
CA LYS A 233 -18.30 -11.28 -9.80
C LYS A 233 -18.46 -9.87 -9.23
N LYS A 234 -18.89 -8.92 -10.08
CA LYS A 234 -19.29 -7.58 -9.67
C LYS A 234 -20.56 -7.64 -8.82
N VAL A 235 -20.62 -6.84 -7.76
CA VAL A 235 -21.82 -6.77 -6.92
C VAL A 235 -22.97 -6.13 -7.70
N GLU A 236 -24.20 -6.58 -7.46
CA GLU A 236 -25.40 -5.98 -8.08
C GLU A 236 -25.49 -4.48 -7.74
N ASN A 237 -25.81 -3.67 -8.75
CA ASN A 237 -25.87 -2.19 -8.67
C ASN A 237 -24.54 -1.47 -8.37
N GLN A 238 -23.41 -2.17 -8.28
CA GLN A 238 -22.09 -1.54 -8.20
C GLN A 238 -21.71 -0.97 -9.58
N SER A 239 -21.21 0.26 -9.61
CA SER A 239 -20.68 0.85 -10.84
C SER A 239 -19.44 0.09 -11.32
N LEU A 240 -19.17 0.10 -12.63
CA LEU A 240 -17.99 -0.56 -13.18
C LEU A 240 -16.70 0.01 -12.58
N ILE A 241 -16.62 1.33 -12.43
CA ILE A 241 -15.42 1.98 -11.93
C ILE A 241 -15.15 1.65 -10.46
N ASP A 242 -16.19 1.63 -9.62
CA ASP A 242 -16.04 1.29 -8.20
C ASP A 242 -15.58 -0.16 -8.04
N PHE A 243 -16.10 -1.06 -8.88
CA PHE A 243 -15.67 -2.44 -8.92
C PHE A 243 -14.19 -2.57 -9.29
N LEU A 244 -13.76 -1.93 -10.38
CA LEU A 244 -12.37 -2.02 -10.85
C LEU A 244 -11.40 -1.41 -9.83
N LYS A 245 -11.75 -0.27 -9.21
CA LYS A 245 -10.97 0.33 -8.12
C LYS A 245 -10.92 -0.56 -6.88
N GLU A 246 -12.04 -1.16 -6.48
CA GLU A 246 -12.08 -2.10 -5.35
C GLU A 246 -11.20 -3.34 -5.60
N GLN A 247 -11.11 -3.80 -6.85
CA GLN A 247 -10.24 -4.89 -7.23
C GLN A 247 -8.78 -4.47 -7.42
N VAL A 248 -8.44 -3.19 -7.24
CA VAL A 248 -7.09 -2.62 -7.45
C VAL A 248 -6.60 -2.85 -8.88
N VAL A 249 -7.52 -2.76 -9.84
CA VAL A 249 -7.24 -2.96 -11.26
C VAL A 249 -6.49 -1.76 -11.82
N THR A 250 -5.41 -2.04 -12.53
CA THR A 250 -4.59 -1.02 -13.21
C THR A 250 -4.91 -0.92 -14.69
N HIS A 251 -5.30 -2.04 -15.30
CA HIS A 251 -5.60 -2.15 -16.72
C HIS A 251 -6.90 -2.93 -16.92
N THR A 252 -7.67 -2.57 -17.93
CA THR A 252 -8.80 -3.40 -18.37
C THR A 252 -8.64 -3.72 -19.84
N LEU A 253 -8.93 -4.95 -20.24
CA LEU A 253 -8.91 -5.36 -21.64
C LEU A 253 -10.34 -5.46 -22.14
N LEU A 254 -10.70 -4.62 -23.11
CA LEU A 254 -12.05 -4.51 -23.65
C LEU A 254 -12.05 -4.79 -25.15
N PHE A 255 -13.07 -5.51 -25.61
CA PHE A 255 -13.30 -5.71 -27.04
C PHE A 255 -14.05 -4.52 -27.63
N ASN A 256 -13.43 -3.85 -28.59
CA ASN A 256 -13.99 -2.70 -29.32
C ASN A 256 -14.89 -1.78 -28.46
N PRO A 257 -14.38 -1.24 -27.33
CA PRO A 257 -15.21 -0.51 -26.38
C PRO A 257 -15.74 0.79 -26.99
N PRO A 258 -16.93 1.26 -26.57
CA PRO A 258 -17.36 2.62 -26.84
C PRO A 258 -16.30 3.63 -26.38
N LYS A 259 -16.05 4.66 -27.20
CA LYS A 259 -14.96 5.62 -26.95
C LYS A 259 -15.15 6.37 -25.63
N ASP A 260 -16.38 6.74 -25.31
CA ASP A 260 -16.79 7.38 -24.06
C ASP A 260 -16.48 6.51 -22.83
N LEU A 261 -16.70 5.19 -22.91
CA LEU A 261 -16.33 4.26 -21.85
C LEU A 261 -14.80 4.20 -21.68
N ALA A 262 -14.06 4.09 -22.79
CA ALA A 262 -12.60 4.01 -22.73
C ALA A 262 -11.96 5.30 -22.17
N ASP A 263 -12.46 6.45 -22.60
CA ASP A 263 -12.03 7.76 -22.11
C ASP A 263 -12.37 7.93 -20.62
N TYR A 264 -13.56 7.50 -20.19
CA TYR A 264 -13.98 7.56 -18.79
C TYR A 264 -13.10 6.72 -17.86
N LEU A 265 -12.75 5.50 -18.26
CA LEU A 265 -11.86 4.63 -17.47
C LEU A 265 -10.43 5.19 -17.41
N THR A 266 -9.93 5.73 -18.53
CA THR A 266 -8.60 6.35 -18.61
C THR A 266 -8.52 7.60 -17.74
N GLN A 267 -9.56 8.45 -17.71
CA GLN A 267 -9.65 9.60 -16.81
C GLN A 267 -9.65 9.22 -15.32
N ASN A 268 -10.01 7.97 -15.00
CA ASN A 268 -9.97 7.41 -13.66
C ASN A 268 -8.73 6.53 -13.41
N GLU A 269 -7.65 6.76 -14.17
CA GLU A 269 -6.34 6.10 -13.99
C GLU A 269 -6.35 4.59 -14.26
N ILE A 270 -7.35 4.08 -14.99
CA ILE A 270 -7.38 2.69 -15.46
C ILE A 270 -7.05 2.67 -16.94
N LYS A 271 -5.91 2.08 -17.29
CA LYS A 271 -5.49 1.98 -18.70
C LYS A 271 -6.37 0.97 -19.45
N VAL A 272 -6.94 1.40 -20.57
CA VAL A 272 -7.78 0.53 -21.42
C VAL A 272 -6.93 -0.07 -22.53
N LEU A 273 -6.83 -1.40 -22.52
CA LEU A 273 -6.27 -2.21 -23.59
C LEU A 273 -7.41 -2.61 -24.51
N VAL A 274 -7.24 -2.41 -25.82
CA VAL A 274 -8.27 -2.72 -26.81
C VAL A 274 -7.86 -3.98 -27.56
N THR A 275 -8.80 -4.92 -27.71
CA THR A 275 -8.65 -6.07 -28.60
C THR A 275 -9.70 -6.03 -29.71
N ASP A 276 -9.28 -6.48 -30.90
CA ASP A 276 -10.12 -6.59 -32.10
C ASP A 276 -10.71 -8.00 -32.26
N THR A 277 -10.41 -8.93 -31.34
CA THR A 277 -10.90 -10.32 -31.37
C THR A 277 -11.67 -10.67 -30.11
N SER A 278 -12.89 -11.18 -30.29
CA SER A 278 -13.76 -11.65 -29.20
C SER A 278 -13.88 -13.17 -29.11
N THR A 279 -13.21 -13.89 -30.00
CA THR A 279 -13.28 -15.35 -30.10
C THR A 279 -12.19 -16.05 -29.30
N GLU A 280 -11.16 -15.31 -28.90
CA GLU A 280 -10.07 -15.83 -28.10
C GLU A 280 -10.45 -15.92 -26.63
N SER A 281 -9.80 -16.87 -25.95
CA SER A 281 -9.95 -16.98 -24.51
C SER A 281 -9.29 -15.76 -23.83
N PRO A 282 -9.79 -15.36 -22.66
CA PRO A 282 -9.14 -14.34 -21.84
C PRO A 282 -7.65 -14.61 -21.58
N ASP A 283 -7.25 -15.88 -21.48
CA ASP A 283 -5.85 -16.29 -21.27
C ASP A 283 -5.00 -15.98 -22.51
N ASN A 284 -5.47 -16.34 -23.69
CA ASN A 284 -4.73 -16.13 -24.94
C ASN A 284 -4.54 -14.63 -25.23
N LEU A 285 -5.57 -13.82 -24.97
CA LEU A 285 -5.52 -12.37 -25.15
C LEU A 285 -4.42 -11.72 -24.28
N ILE A 286 -4.30 -12.17 -23.02
CA ILE A 286 -3.23 -11.69 -22.13
C ILE A 286 -1.87 -12.17 -22.63
N GLU A 287 -1.74 -13.43 -23.02
CA GLU A 287 -0.47 -13.95 -23.54
C GLU A 287 -0.02 -13.22 -24.83
N GLU A 288 -0.95 -12.90 -25.72
CA GLU A 288 -0.69 -12.14 -26.94
C GLU A 288 -0.23 -10.72 -26.58
N TYR A 289 -0.96 -10.01 -25.72
CA TYR A 289 -0.57 -8.69 -25.23
C TYR A 289 0.83 -8.69 -24.60
N LEU A 290 1.14 -9.69 -23.77
CA LEU A 290 2.46 -9.80 -23.14
C LEU A 290 3.58 -10.11 -24.13
N LYS A 291 3.30 -10.84 -25.22
CA LYS A 291 4.27 -11.09 -26.30
C LYS A 291 4.53 -9.83 -27.11
N GLU A 292 3.48 -9.10 -27.50
CA GLU A 292 3.61 -7.84 -28.24
C GLU A 292 4.41 -6.80 -27.46
N LYS A 293 4.18 -6.72 -26.14
CA LYS A 293 4.94 -5.83 -25.26
C LYS A 293 6.42 -6.19 -25.15
N GLN A 294 6.81 -7.46 -25.31
CA GLN A 294 8.22 -7.86 -25.30
C GLN A 294 8.95 -7.51 -26.61
N LEU A 295 8.21 -7.26 -27.70
CA LEU A 295 8.76 -6.89 -29.00
C LEU A 295 9.05 -5.39 -29.14
N HIS A 296 8.56 -4.57 -28.20
CA HIS A 296 8.66 -3.11 -28.16
C HIS A 296 9.50 -2.62 -26.98
#